data_AF-A0A1I0ES33-F1
#
_entry.id   AF-A0A1I0ES33-F1
#
_cell.length_a   1.000
_cell.length_b   1.000
_cell.length_c   1.000
_cell.angle_alpha   90.00
_cell.angle_beta   90.00
_cell.angle_gamma   90.00
#
_symmetry.space_group_name_H-M   'P 1'
#
loop_
_entity.id
_entity.type
_entity.pdbx_description
1 polymer ?
#
loop_
_entity_poly.entity_id
_entity_poly.type
_entity_poly.pdbx_seq_one_letter_code
_entity_poly.pdbx_strand_id
1 'polypeptide(L)'
;MLATVRELTTRYSPCEVLHFDVEPEAVTVYEYPYGPDELGMPLADILKFVYFSPVLRFVLLPGGGSYQVQRICQYPGLEGWIPLETSPDLVALVTRFAPHIGQESLVDFWIEGEADF
;
A
#
# COMPACT_ATOMS: atom_id res chain seq x y z
N MET A 1 -2.86 -14.57 -0.92
CA MET A 1 -2.51 -13.18 -0.58
C MET A 1 -2.50 -12.28 -1.81
N LEU A 2 -1.57 -12.44 -2.77
CA LEU A 2 -1.49 -11.59 -3.96
C LEU A 2 -2.81 -11.38 -4.71
N ALA A 3 -3.54 -12.45 -5.03
CA ALA A 3 -4.79 -12.33 -5.79
C ALA A 3 -5.80 -11.39 -5.08
N THR A 4 -6.01 -11.61 -3.79
CA THR A 4 -6.87 -10.79 -2.94
C THR A 4 -6.40 -9.34 -2.85
N VAL A 5 -5.11 -9.12 -2.55
CA VAL A 5 -4.56 -7.76 -2.44
C VAL A 5 -4.70 -7.04 -3.77
N ARG A 6 -4.29 -7.65 -4.89
CA ARG A 6 -4.36 -7.05 -6.22
C ARG A 6 -5.79 -6.71 -6.61
N GLU A 7 -6.71 -7.68 -6.54
CA GLU A 7 -8.10 -7.49 -6.94
C GLU A 7 -8.76 -6.36 -6.14
N LEU A 8 -8.67 -6.42 -4.80
CA LEU A 8 -9.37 -5.47 -3.94
C LEU A 8 -8.71 -4.10 -3.95
N THR A 9 -7.37 -4.03 -4.02
CA THR A 9 -6.65 -2.75 -4.10
C THR A 9 -6.98 -2.05 -5.43
N THR A 10 -6.95 -2.76 -6.55
CA THR A 10 -7.36 -2.20 -7.85
C THR A 10 -8.83 -1.78 -7.87
N ARG A 11 -9.69 -2.46 -7.11
CA ARG A 11 -11.13 -2.13 -7.03
C ARG A 11 -11.42 -0.89 -6.17
N TYR A 12 -10.72 -0.73 -5.06
CA TYR A 12 -11.06 0.26 -4.03
C TYR A 12 -10.14 1.47 -3.98
N SER A 13 -8.92 1.37 -4.53
CA SER A 13 -7.99 2.50 -4.60
C SER A 13 -8.49 3.54 -5.60
N PRO A 14 -8.36 4.85 -5.28
CA PRO A 14 -8.60 5.91 -6.25
C PRO A 14 -7.47 6.03 -7.30
N CYS A 15 -6.31 5.42 -7.07
CA CYS A 15 -5.19 5.47 -8.01
C CYS A 15 -5.39 4.50 -9.17
N GLU A 16 -5.34 5.02 -10.40
CA GLU A 16 -5.50 4.23 -11.63
C GLU A 16 -4.30 3.33 -11.94
N VAL A 17 -3.11 3.74 -11.49
CA VAL A 17 -1.84 3.08 -11.82
C VAL A 17 -1.20 2.58 -10.52
N LEU A 18 -1.22 1.27 -10.35
CA LEU A 18 -0.66 0.58 -9.20
C LEU A 18 0.32 -0.50 -9.65
N HIS A 19 1.42 -0.62 -8.91
CA HIS A 19 2.36 -1.71 -9.06
C HIS A 19 2.35 -2.57 -7.79
N PHE A 20 2.59 -3.87 -7.97
CA PHE A 20 2.56 -4.84 -6.88
C PHE A 20 3.84 -5.65 -6.90
N ASP A 21 4.65 -5.49 -5.87
CA ASP A 21 5.78 -6.37 -5.61
C ASP A 21 5.36 -7.50 -4.66
N VAL A 22 5.89 -8.69 -4.90
CA VAL A 22 5.41 -9.92 -4.25
C VAL A 22 6.57 -10.70 -3.70
N GLU A 23 6.59 -10.77 -2.39
CA GLU A 23 7.49 -11.61 -1.59
C GLU A 23 6.70 -12.79 -1.02
N PRO A 24 7.35 -13.87 -0.55
CA PRO A 24 6.63 -15.04 -0.04
C PRO A 24 5.67 -14.70 1.10
N GLU A 25 6.06 -13.77 1.98
CA GLU A 25 5.27 -13.33 3.14
C GLU A 25 4.68 -11.93 2.98
N ALA A 26 4.88 -11.23 1.86
CA ALA A 26 4.36 -9.86 1.73
C ALA A 26 3.91 -9.50 0.31
N VAL A 27 2.93 -8.60 0.25
CA VAL A 27 2.58 -7.88 -0.98
C VAL A 27 2.73 -6.39 -0.72
N THR A 28 3.65 -5.76 -1.45
CA THR A 28 3.88 -4.32 -1.39
C THR A 28 3.15 -3.65 -2.54
N VAL A 29 2.29 -2.70 -2.22
CA VAL A 29 1.59 -1.84 -3.17
C VAL A 29 2.40 -0.58 -3.35
N TYR A 30 2.66 -0.26 -4.61
CA TYR A 30 3.27 0.99 -5.02
C TYR A 30 2.25 1.79 -5.80
N GLU A 31 2.22 3.10 -5.52
CA GLU A 31 1.45 4.05 -6.31
C GLU A 31 2.36 4.80 -7.27
N TYR A 32 1.75 5.31 -8.33
CA TYR A 32 2.32 6.40 -9.08
C TYR A 32 1.65 7.70 -8.64
N PRO A 33 2.39 8.67 -8.08
CA PRO A 33 1.79 9.87 -7.51
C PRO A 33 1.28 10.86 -8.55
N TYR A 34 1.53 10.64 -9.85
CA TYR A 34 1.16 11.59 -10.90
C TYR A 34 0.14 11.05 -11.90
N GLY A 35 -0.88 11.81 -12.22
CA GLY A 35 -1.86 11.44 -13.26
C GLY A 35 -1.38 11.73 -14.69
N PRO A 36 -1.95 11.09 -15.73
CA PRO A 36 -1.80 11.53 -17.12
C PRO A 36 -2.12 13.02 -17.33
N ASP A 37 -3.14 13.50 -16.62
CA ASP A 37 -3.57 14.90 -16.66
C ASP A 37 -2.54 15.85 -16.03
N GLU A 38 -1.87 15.44 -14.95
CA GLU A 38 -0.87 16.27 -14.27
C GLU A 38 0.41 16.43 -15.07
N LEU A 39 0.79 15.39 -15.83
CA LEU A 39 1.98 15.40 -16.66
C LEU A 39 1.72 15.85 -18.10
N GLY A 40 0.45 15.95 -18.51
CA GLY A 40 0.07 16.26 -19.89
C GLY A 40 0.58 15.20 -20.88
N MET A 41 0.71 13.94 -20.44
CA MET A 41 1.34 12.85 -21.20
C MET A 41 0.44 11.60 -21.21
N PRO A 42 0.44 10.81 -22.30
CA PRO A 42 -0.24 9.53 -22.31
C PRO A 42 0.36 8.56 -21.27
N LEU A 43 -0.49 7.74 -20.65
CA LEU A 43 -0.08 6.73 -19.66
C LEU A 43 1.06 5.82 -20.16
N ALA A 44 1.03 5.43 -21.43
CA ALA A 44 2.06 4.58 -22.02
C ALA A 44 3.46 5.23 -22.06
N ASP A 45 3.54 6.56 -22.17
CA ASP A 45 4.80 7.29 -22.15
C ASP A 45 5.27 7.58 -20.73
N ILE A 46 4.32 7.86 -19.84
CA ILE A 46 4.56 7.99 -18.40
C ILE A 46 5.24 6.73 -17.86
N LEU A 47 4.68 5.55 -18.11
CA LEU A 47 5.20 4.26 -17.64
C LEU A 47 6.65 3.97 -18.04
N LYS A 48 7.24 4.68 -19.02
CA LYS A 48 8.65 4.55 -19.40
C LYS A 48 9.62 5.27 -18.44
N PHE A 49 9.13 6.24 -17.68
CA PHE A 49 9.91 7.10 -16.80
C PHE A 49 9.44 7.05 -15.33
N VAL A 50 8.48 6.18 -15.02
CA VAL A 50 7.83 6.13 -13.71
C VAL A 50 8.80 5.75 -12.59
N TYR A 51 8.80 6.56 -11.54
CA TYR A 51 9.22 6.16 -10.22
C TYR A 51 7.96 5.78 -9.42
N PHE A 52 7.85 4.50 -9.07
CA PHE A 52 6.79 4.00 -8.22
C PHE A 52 7.20 4.19 -6.76
N SER A 53 6.32 4.78 -5.96
CA SER A 53 6.55 4.98 -4.53
C SER A 53 5.83 3.88 -3.75
N PRO A 54 6.52 3.15 -2.84
CA PRO A 54 5.84 2.20 -1.96
C PRO A 54 4.88 2.96 -1.04
N VAL A 55 3.70 2.41 -0.79
CA VAL A 55 2.69 3.08 0.05
C VAL A 55 2.10 2.19 1.12
N LEU A 56 1.74 0.97 0.76
CA LEU A 56 1.14 -0.01 1.66
C LEU A 56 1.79 -1.37 1.47
N ARG A 57 1.91 -2.12 2.55
CA ARG A 57 2.41 -3.49 2.53
C ARG A 57 1.51 -4.36 3.39
N PHE A 58 1.09 -5.49 2.83
CA PHE A 58 0.32 -6.52 3.53
C PHE A 58 1.26 -7.69 3.82
N VAL A 59 1.52 -7.95 5.10
CA VAL A 59 2.50 -8.94 5.56
C VAL A 59 1.78 -10.10 6.23
N LEU A 60 2.01 -11.33 5.81
CA LEU A 60 1.63 -12.53 6.53
C LEU A 60 2.56 -12.72 7.74
N LEU A 61 2.00 -12.75 8.94
CA LEU A 61 2.80 -12.88 10.16
C LEU A 61 3.38 -14.29 10.34
N PRO A 62 4.53 -14.43 11.05
CA PRO A 62 5.12 -15.72 11.37
C PRO A 62 4.13 -16.64 12.09
N GLY A 63 4.10 -17.92 11.70
CA GLY A 63 3.11 -18.90 12.19
C GLY A 63 1.82 -18.94 11.37
N GLY A 64 1.61 -17.96 10.48
CA GLY A 64 0.44 -17.87 9.62
C GLY A 64 -0.83 -17.50 10.38
N GLY A 65 -1.91 -17.22 9.64
CA GLY A 65 -3.24 -16.99 10.22
C GLY A 65 -3.58 -15.54 10.55
N SER A 66 -2.60 -14.63 10.53
CA SER A 66 -2.82 -13.18 10.66
C SER A 66 -2.00 -12.40 9.65
N TYR A 67 -2.53 -11.25 9.25
CA TYR A 67 -1.90 -10.30 8.35
C TYR A 67 -1.71 -8.98 9.07
N GLN A 68 -0.59 -8.31 8.81
CA GLN A 68 -0.32 -6.96 9.27
C GLN A 68 -0.29 -6.02 8.08
N VAL A 69 -1.01 -4.90 8.18
CA VAL A 69 -0.88 -3.79 7.25
C VAL A 69 0.21 -2.87 7.75
N GLN A 70 1.08 -2.44 6.85
CA GLN A 70 2.12 -1.46 7.11
C GLN A 70 2.04 -0.35 6.06
N ARG A 71 2.42 0.87 6.44
CA ARG A 71 2.65 1.99 5.49
C ARG A 71 4.11 2.40 5.49
N ILE A 72 4.58 2.97 4.37
CA ILE A 72 5.94 3.52 4.34
C ILE A 72 6.03 4.76 5.24
N CYS A 73 7.13 4.90 5.98
CA CYS A 73 7.50 6.15 6.62
C CYS A 73 8.03 7.11 5.54
N GLN A 74 7.33 8.24 5.35
CA GLN A 74 7.74 9.28 4.41
C GLN A 74 8.60 10.37 5.07
N TYR A 75 8.94 10.22 6.35
CA TYR A 75 9.75 11.21 7.06
C TYR A 75 11.24 11.08 6.68
N PRO A 76 11.87 12.15 6.16
CA PRO A 76 13.29 12.09 5.77
C PRO A 76 14.21 11.67 6.93
N GLY A 77 15.07 10.68 6.68
CA GLY A 77 16.01 10.16 7.67
C GLY A 77 15.43 9.12 8.64
N LEU A 78 14.14 8.77 8.52
CA LEU A 78 13.52 7.62 9.17
C LEU A 78 12.98 6.69 8.09
N GLU A 79 13.80 5.73 7.68
CA GLU A 79 13.38 4.69 6.74
C GLU A 79 12.69 3.55 7.49
N GLY A 80 11.53 3.11 7.00
CA GLY A 80 10.88 1.95 7.57
C GLY A 80 9.41 1.81 7.21
N TRP A 81 8.88 0.64 7.56
CA TRP A 81 7.47 0.32 7.49
C TRP A 81 6.84 0.53 8.86
N ILE A 82 5.79 1.33 8.93
CA ILE A 82 5.03 1.60 10.15
C ILE A 82 3.83 0.65 10.18
N PRO A 83 3.72 -0.24 11.19
CA PRO A 83 2.53 -1.07 11.38
C PRO A 83 1.28 -0.21 11.57
N LEU A 84 0.18 -0.62 10.95
CA LEU A 84 -1.13 0.04 11.06
C LEU A 84 -2.13 -0.84 11.82
N GLU A 85 -2.31 -2.08 11.38
CA GLU A 85 -3.32 -2.97 11.96
C GLU A 85 -2.96 -4.43 11.69
N THR A 86 -3.28 -5.29 12.65
CA THR A 86 -3.13 -6.74 12.55
C THR A 86 -4.50 -7.41 12.58
N SER A 87 -4.78 -8.30 11.62
CA SER A 87 -6.04 -9.05 11.56
C SER A 87 -5.89 -10.38 10.82
N PRO A 88 -6.63 -11.44 11.21
CA PRO A 88 -6.75 -12.66 10.41
C PRO A 88 -7.49 -12.47 9.09
N ASP A 89 -8.26 -11.38 8.95
CA ASP A 89 -9.07 -11.10 7.77
C ASP A 89 -8.36 -10.13 6.82
N LEU A 90 -7.66 -10.70 5.83
CA LEU A 90 -7.01 -9.93 4.77
C LEU A 90 -8.00 -9.09 3.95
N VAL A 91 -9.23 -9.57 3.73
CA VAL A 91 -10.22 -8.86 2.92
C VAL A 91 -10.67 -7.60 3.65
N ALA A 92 -10.91 -7.69 4.95
CA ALA A 92 -11.24 -6.55 5.79
C ALA A 92 -10.11 -5.51 5.78
N LEU A 93 -8.86 -5.96 5.93
CA LEU A 93 -7.69 -5.08 5.88
C LEU A 93 -7.57 -4.35 4.53
N VAL A 94 -7.58 -5.08 3.41
CA VAL A 94 -7.44 -4.44 2.09
C VAL A 94 -8.60 -3.48 1.81
N THR A 95 -9.83 -3.87 2.15
CA THR A 95 -11.01 -3.01 1.95
C THR A 95 -10.97 -1.75 2.81
N ARG A 96 -10.38 -1.83 4.01
CA ARG A 96 -10.21 -0.68 4.92
C ARG A 96 -9.14 0.28 4.41
N PHE A 97 -7.98 -0.21 3.99
CA PHE A 97 -6.82 0.64 3.71
C PHE A 97 -6.64 1.04 2.24
N ALA A 98 -7.07 0.21 1.28
CA ALA A 98 -6.92 0.54 -0.15
C ALA A 98 -7.58 1.86 -0.59
N PRO A 99 -8.77 2.26 -0.08
CA PRO A 99 -9.39 3.54 -0.43
C PRO A 99 -8.56 4.78 -0.08
N HIS A 100 -7.56 4.64 0.79
CA HIS A 100 -6.74 5.75 1.27
C HIS A 100 -5.44 5.91 0.49
N ILE A 101 -5.10 4.99 -0.41
CA ILE A 101 -3.92 5.13 -1.28
C ILE A 101 -4.03 6.43 -2.09
N GLY A 102 -2.94 7.19 -2.19
CA GLY A 102 -2.91 8.51 -2.83
C GLY A 102 -3.65 9.62 -2.08
N GLN A 103 -4.12 9.39 -0.84
CA GLN A 103 -4.87 10.37 -0.05
C GLN A 103 -4.16 10.71 1.26
N GLU A 104 -4.28 11.96 1.73
CA GLU A 104 -3.71 12.40 3.01
C GLU A 104 -4.19 11.54 4.19
N SER A 105 -5.43 11.08 4.13
CA SER A 105 -6.04 10.19 5.14
C SER A 105 -5.28 8.89 5.38
N LEU A 106 -4.40 8.44 4.48
CA LEU A 106 -3.54 7.28 4.73
C LEU A 106 -2.52 7.55 5.85
N VAL A 107 -2.06 8.80 5.97
CA VAL A 107 -1.11 9.24 6.99
C VAL A 107 -1.80 9.34 8.37
N ASP A 108 -3.10 9.64 8.38
CA ASP A 108 -3.91 9.77 9.59
C ASP A 108 -4.09 8.44 10.34
N PHE A 109 -3.85 7.30 9.72
CA PHE A 109 -3.85 5.99 10.39
C PHE A 109 -2.67 5.78 11.34
N TRP A 110 -1.89 6.81 11.64
CA TRP A 110 -0.91 6.76 12.71
C TRP A 110 -1.60 6.44 14.04
N ILE A 111 -1.38 5.23 14.55
CA ILE A 111 -1.70 4.89 15.94
C ILE A 111 -0.56 5.42 16.83
N GLU A 112 -0.79 6.53 17.53
CA GLU A 112 0.02 6.86 18.71
C GLU A 112 -0.26 5.78 19.77
N GLY A 113 0.67 4.84 19.94
CA GLY A 113 0.63 3.91 21.06
C GLY A 113 0.82 2.45 20.67
N GLU A 114 2.01 1.96 21.03
CA GLU A 114 2.50 0.58 21.12
C GLU A 114 2.52 -0.26 19.84
N ALA A 115 3.74 -0.66 19.46
CA ALA A 115 3.94 -1.73 18.52
C ALA A 115 3.26 -3.00 19.06
N ASP A 116 2.38 -3.60 18.26
CA ASP A 116 1.89 -4.96 18.50
C ASP A 116 3.10 -5.91 18.56
N PHE A 117 3.57 -6.23 19.77
CA PHE A 117 4.57 -7.26 20.07
C PHE A 117 3.90 -8.56 20.49
#